data_AF-A0A355WB05-F1
#
_entry.id   AF-A0A355WB05-F1
#
_cell.length_a   1.000
_cell.length_b   1.000
_cell.length_c   1.000
_cell.angle_alpha   90.00
_cell.angle_beta   90.00
_cell.angle_gamma   90.00
#
_symmetry.space_group_name_H-M   'P 1'
#
loop_
_entity.id
_entity.type
_entity.pdbx_description
1 polymer ?
#
loop_
_entity_poly.entity_id
_entity_poly.type
_entity_poly.pdbx_seq_one_letter_code
_entity_poly.pdbx_strand_id
1 'polypeptide(L)'
;KIYKGIFKDIKDMPEDLRNHLRYSEDVFRVQSKVYEKYHVEDPSVFYYGEDAWSIAKYKDKDGKDVEVQPVYQVMKLPSENQAEFLLTLPFTVAKKENMVSWLAIRMGSDGVPDMVLIKFPQQTSVYGPQQFNSKINTDTAIASQLTLLSQRGSEYILGETSIIPIENSIIFVRPLYLKSQSGKSLPELKKVIVGYGDKVVMEDDIQSAFKKLFNVKVEEKPQTVETKPGDVNINELINKAADLFEKAKNAQMSGKWAEYGDYLKQLEDTLNLLKEKSK
;
A
#
# COMPACT_ATOMS: atom_id res chain seq x y z
N LYS A 1 20.86 11.64 32.07
CA LYS A 1 19.52 11.94 31.53
C LYS A 1 19.30 13.44 31.56
N ILE A 2 19.11 14.07 30.38
CA ILE A 2 18.94 15.53 30.21
C ILE A 2 17.55 16.01 30.67
N TYR A 3 16.55 15.12 30.69
CA TYR A 3 15.18 15.38 31.13
C TYR A 3 14.80 14.49 32.32
N LYS A 4 15.22 14.86 33.53
CA LYS A 4 14.87 14.12 34.75
C LYS A 4 13.42 14.41 35.16
N GLY A 5 12.64 13.37 35.47
CA GLY A 5 11.28 13.49 36.02
C GLY A 5 10.15 13.79 35.03
N ILE A 6 10.47 14.08 33.76
CA ILE A 6 9.47 14.38 32.71
C ILE A 6 8.93 13.09 32.06
N PHE A 7 9.76 12.06 31.93
CA PHE A 7 9.42 10.81 31.28
C PHE A 7 9.29 9.67 32.31
N LYS A 8 8.22 8.88 32.18
CA LYS A 8 8.05 7.59 32.89
C LYS A 8 8.73 6.46 32.10
N ASP A 9 8.88 5.30 32.72
CA ASP A 9 9.39 4.12 32.02
C ASP A 9 8.36 3.66 30.97
N ILE A 10 8.82 3.18 29.82
CA ILE A 10 7.93 2.66 28.77
C ILE A 10 7.11 1.44 29.27
N LYS A 11 7.64 0.72 30.25
CA LYS A 11 6.96 -0.39 30.93
C LYS A 11 5.72 0.07 31.72
N ASP A 12 5.69 1.33 32.15
CA ASP A 12 4.56 1.93 32.86
C ASP A 12 3.46 2.43 31.91
N MET A 13 3.69 2.42 30.60
CA MET A 13 2.70 2.82 29.60
C MET A 13 1.55 1.79 29.53
N PRO A 14 0.28 2.23 29.52
CA PRO A 14 -0.85 1.34 29.27
C PRO A 14 -0.68 0.52 27.99
N GLU A 15 -1.07 -0.75 28.04
CA GLU A 15 -0.89 -1.70 26.92
C GLU A 15 -1.52 -1.19 25.62
N ASP A 16 -2.71 -0.60 25.70
CA ASP A 16 -3.39 -0.04 24.53
C ASP A 16 -2.58 1.06 23.84
N LEU A 17 -1.96 1.97 24.61
CA LEU A 17 -1.07 3.00 24.04
C LEU A 17 0.22 2.39 23.50
N ARG A 18 0.76 1.36 24.16
CA ARG A 18 1.98 0.67 23.71
C ARG A 18 1.79 0.02 22.34
N ASN A 19 0.63 -0.58 22.10
CA ASN A 19 0.28 -1.21 20.82
C ASN A 19 0.13 -0.21 19.66
N HIS A 20 0.00 1.08 19.96
CA HIS A 20 -0.13 2.15 18.96
C HIS A 20 1.11 3.04 18.87
N LEU A 21 2.22 2.65 19.52
CA LEU A 21 3.47 3.37 19.41
C LEU A 21 3.95 3.39 17.96
N ARG A 22 4.51 4.53 17.56
CA ARG A 22 5.10 4.73 16.23
C ARG A 22 6.54 5.19 16.38
N TYR A 23 7.40 4.67 15.52
CA TYR A 23 8.78 5.10 15.49
C TYR A 23 8.92 6.44 14.79
N SER A 24 9.64 7.41 15.37
CA SER A 24 9.77 8.74 14.78
C SER A 24 10.43 8.71 13.39
N GLU A 25 9.77 9.31 12.40
CA GLU A 25 10.29 9.51 11.05
C GLU A 25 11.61 10.29 11.04
N ASP A 26 11.71 11.32 11.87
CA ASP A 26 12.93 12.16 11.94
C ASP A 26 14.12 11.38 12.47
N VAL A 27 13.91 10.61 13.55
CA VAL A 27 14.97 9.75 14.10
C VAL A 27 15.37 8.70 13.06
N PHE A 28 14.39 8.08 12.41
CA PHE A 28 14.67 7.08 11.38
C PHE A 28 15.42 7.67 10.18
N ARG A 29 15.06 8.88 9.73
CA ARG A 29 15.73 9.58 8.64
C ARG A 29 17.18 9.90 8.99
N VAL A 30 17.45 10.38 10.20
CA VAL A 30 18.82 10.63 10.68
C VAL A 30 19.64 9.34 10.73
N GLN A 31 19.08 8.27 11.31
CA GLN A 31 19.74 6.95 11.35
C GLN A 31 20.02 6.43 9.94
N SER A 32 19.06 6.54 9.03
CA SER A 32 19.21 6.14 7.63
C SER A 32 20.29 6.95 6.91
N LYS A 33 20.40 8.26 7.19
CA LYS A 33 21.48 9.11 6.66
C LYS A 33 22.86 8.71 7.14
N VAL A 34 23.00 8.31 8.40
CA VAL A 34 24.26 7.74 8.89
C VAL A 34 24.53 6.41 8.15
N TYR A 35 23.50 5.58 7.99
CA TYR A 35 23.63 4.27 7.36
C TYR A 35 24.07 4.30 5.88
N GLU A 36 23.81 5.40 5.14
CA GLU A 36 24.29 5.59 3.76
C GLU A 36 25.79 5.29 3.59
N LYS A 37 26.61 5.59 4.62
CA LYS A 37 28.06 5.43 4.59
C LYS A 37 28.58 4.31 5.50
N TYR A 38 27.95 4.14 6.67
CA TYR A 38 28.48 3.27 7.73
C TYR A 38 27.96 1.82 7.67
N HIS A 39 27.25 1.44 6.60
CA HIS A 39 26.92 0.04 6.35
C HIS A 39 28.10 -0.78 5.80
N VAL A 40 29.17 -0.10 5.35
CA VAL A 40 30.41 -0.72 4.87
C VAL A 40 31.34 -0.93 6.05
N GLU A 41 31.60 -2.18 6.39
CA GLU A 41 32.48 -2.54 7.51
C GLU A 41 33.96 -2.62 7.11
N ASP A 42 34.24 -2.89 5.81
CA ASP A 42 35.61 -2.97 5.29
C ASP A 42 36.24 -1.57 5.14
N PRO A 43 37.35 -1.26 5.83
CA PRO A 43 37.96 0.08 5.78
C PRO A 43 38.50 0.48 4.41
N SER A 44 38.96 -0.49 3.61
CA SER A 44 39.45 -0.21 2.26
C SER A 44 38.30 0.16 1.33
N VAL A 45 37.20 -0.60 1.35
CA VAL A 45 35.99 -0.27 0.59
C VAL A 45 35.41 1.08 1.04
N PHE A 46 35.38 1.33 2.35
CA PHE A 46 34.93 2.60 2.90
C PHE A 46 35.77 3.80 2.42
N TYR A 47 37.10 3.64 2.38
CA TYR A 47 38.02 4.70 1.95
C TYR A 47 37.82 5.08 0.47
N TYR A 48 37.63 4.09 -0.41
CA TYR A 48 37.41 4.33 -1.84
C TYR A 48 35.97 4.79 -2.15
N GLY A 49 35.02 4.52 -1.26
CA GLY A 49 33.63 4.94 -1.41
C GLY A 49 32.88 4.26 -2.56
N GLU A 50 33.38 3.10 -3.02
CA GLU A 50 32.83 2.38 -4.19
C GLU A 50 31.46 1.75 -3.93
N ASP A 51 31.15 1.39 -2.68
CA ASP A 51 29.85 0.84 -2.26
C ASP A 51 29.02 1.83 -1.45
N ALA A 52 29.19 3.14 -1.67
CA ALA A 52 28.36 4.14 -1.00
C ALA A 52 26.90 4.02 -1.46
N TRP A 53 25.97 4.15 -0.51
CA TRP A 53 24.53 4.18 -0.80
C TRP A 53 23.98 5.60 -0.67
N SER A 54 22.75 5.78 -1.12
CA SER A 54 22.00 7.02 -0.91
C SER A 54 20.54 6.69 -0.65
N ILE A 55 19.88 7.44 0.23
CA ILE A 55 18.43 7.43 0.32
C ILE A 55 17.90 7.74 -1.07
N ALA A 56 16.97 6.92 -1.53
CA ALA A 56 16.47 7.03 -2.88
C ALA A 56 15.89 8.42 -3.13
N LYS A 57 16.09 8.92 -4.36
CA LYS A 57 15.58 10.22 -4.79
C LYS A 57 14.66 10.06 -5.97
N TYR A 58 13.86 11.09 -6.23
CA TYR A 58 13.14 11.26 -7.47
C TYR A 58 13.10 12.74 -7.86
N LYS A 59 12.81 13.02 -9.12
CA LYS A 59 12.65 14.38 -9.65
C LYS A 59 11.24 14.88 -9.39
N ASP A 60 11.11 16.03 -8.73
CA ASP A 60 9.81 16.70 -8.59
C ASP A 60 9.34 17.32 -9.92
N LYS A 61 8.20 18.03 -9.87
CA LYS A 61 7.60 18.70 -11.04
C LYS A 61 8.52 19.77 -11.66
N ASP A 62 9.45 20.33 -10.89
CA ASP A 62 10.39 21.37 -11.33
C ASP A 62 11.75 20.76 -11.74
N GLY A 63 11.88 19.42 -11.72
CA GLY A 63 13.12 18.72 -12.06
C GLY A 63 14.18 18.75 -10.96
N LYS A 64 13.81 19.07 -9.71
CA LYS A 64 14.72 19.06 -8.56
C LYS A 64 14.76 17.67 -7.93
N ASP A 65 15.93 17.27 -7.44
CA ASP A 65 16.06 16.03 -6.67
C ASP A 65 15.42 16.17 -5.30
N VAL A 66 14.48 15.29 -5.01
CA VAL A 66 13.80 15.18 -3.72
C VAL A 66 14.05 13.78 -3.16
N GLU A 67 14.44 13.71 -1.89
CA GLU A 67 14.61 12.44 -1.19
C GLU A 67 13.24 11.84 -0.87
N VAL A 68 13.12 10.53 -1.06
CA VAL A 68 11.95 9.78 -0.61
C VAL A 68 11.82 9.93 0.91
N GLN A 69 10.62 10.21 1.38
CA GLN A 69 10.33 10.30 2.80
C GLN A 69 10.02 8.91 3.36
N PRO A 70 10.28 8.67 4.67
CA PRO A 70 9.85 7.46 5.33
C PRO A 70 8.32 7.25 5.23
N VAL A 71 7.90 6.04 4.86
CA VAL A 71 6.46 5.72 4.71
C VAL A 71 6.04 4.67 5.73
N TYR A 72 4.99 4.98 6.49
CA TYR A 72 4.30 3.99 7.32
C TYR A 72 3.39 3.11 6.47
N GLN A 73 3.53 1.81 6.61
CA GLN A 73 2.71 0.85 5.88
C GLN A 73 2.51 -0.45 6.67
N VAL A 74 1.37 -1.10 6.43
CA VAL A 74 1.11 -2.45 6.97
C VAL A 74 1.43 -3.46 5.88
N MET A 75 2.40 -4.32 6.12
CA MET A 75 2.71 -5.41 5.19
C MET A 75 3.43 -6.57 5.87
N LYS A 76 3.53 -7.67 5.13
CA LYS A 76 4.22 -8.89 5.54
C LYS A 76 5.68 -8.80 5.07
N LEU A 77 6.63 -8.90 6.00
CA LEU A 77 8.05 -9.05 5.63
C LEU A 77 8.28 -10.43 4.99
N PRO A 78 9.23 -10.58 4.05
CA PRO A 78 9.45 -11.85 3.34
C PRO A 78 9.70 -13.07 4.23
N SER A 79 10.32 -12.88 5.40
CA SER A 79 10.63 -13.94 6.38
C SER A 79 9.54 -14.17 7.43
N GLU A 80 8.54 -13.30 7.50
CA GLU A 80 7.51 -13.34 8.53
C GLU A 80 6.21 -13.93 7.98
N ASN A 81 5.30 -14.35 8.85
CA ASN A 81 3.99 -14.90 8.45
C ASN A 81 2.81 -13.97 8.69
N GLN A 82 3.00 -12.90 9.44
CA GLN A 82 1.97 -11.94 9.81
C GLN A 82 2.26 -10.56 9.20
N ALA A 83 1.21 -9.78 8.99
CA ALA A 83 1.35 -8.39 8.59
C ALA A 83 1.69 -7.54 9.80
N GLU A 84 2.67 -6.65 9.64
CA GLU A 84 3.16 -5.77 10.70
C GLU A 84 3.07 -4.31 10.27
N PHE A 85 2.97 -3.40 11.23
CA PHE A 85 3.04 -1.96 10.98
C PHE A 85 4.50 -1.52 10.97
N LEU A 86 4.96 -1.05 9.81
CA LEU A 86 6.37 -0.78 9.51
C LEU A 86 6.57 0.67 9.08
N LEU A 87 7.69 1.27 9.48
CA LEU A 87 8.21 2.51 8.88
C LEU A 87 9.37 2.18 7.95
N THR A 88 9.34 2.70 6.73
CA THR A 88 10.14 2.12 5.66
C THR A 88 10.81 3.16 4.77
N LEU A 89 12.03 2.87 4.28
CA LEU A 89 12.81 3.78 3.47
C LEU A 89 13.73 3.04 2.47
N PRO A 90 13.65 3.34 1.15
CA PRO A 90 14.50 2.74 0.13
C PRO A 90 15.89 3.36 0.03
N PHE A 91 16.89 2.55 -0.32
CA PHE A 91 18.24 2.97 -0.70
C PHE A 91 18.55 2.62 -2.15
N THR A 92 19.29 3.51 -2.82
CA THR A 92 19.88 3.29 -4.13
C THR A 92 21.40 3.26 -4.04
N VAL A 93 22.06 2.68 -5.03
CA VAL A 93 23.52 2.81 -5.18
C VAL A 93 23.84 4.30 -5.39
N ALA A 94 24.89 4.81 -4.76
CA ALA A 94 25.28 6.21 -4.92
C ALA A 94 25.45 6.57 -6.41
N LYS A 95 24.88 7.72 -6.80
CA LYS A 95 24.89 8.25 -8.18
C LYS A 95 24.16 7.39 -9.23
N LYS A 96 23.46 6.32 -8.82
CA LYS A 96 22.58 5.52 -9.68
C LYS A 96 21.15 5.60 -9.17
N GLU A 97 20.22 5.22 -10.04
CA GLU A 97 18.78 5.23 -9.73
C GLU A 97 18.26 3.88 -9.22
N ASN A 98 19.06 2.82 -9.41
CA ASN A 98 18.71 1.46 -9.05
C ASN A 98 18.69 1.26 -7.54
N MET A 99 17.66 0.56 -7.06
CA MET A 99 17.58 0.17 -5.65
C MET A 99 18.59 -0.93 -5.33
N VAL A 100 19.25 -0.78 -4.19
CA VAL A 100 20.20 -1.76 -3.64
C VAL A 100 19.69 -2.36 -2.35
N SER A 101 18.88 -1.60 -1.62
CA SER A 101 18.32 -2.04 -0.35
C SER A 101 17.06 -1.28 -0.01
N TRP A 102 16.36 -1.79 1.00
CA TRP A 102 15.22 -1.16 1.62
C TRP A 102 15.27 -1.46 3.11
N LEU A 103 15.14 -0.40 3.92
CA LEU A 103 15.24 -0.44 5.37
C LEU A 103 13.84 -0.30 5.97
N ALA A 104 13.55 -1.13 6.95
CA ALA A 104 12.32 -1.08 7.71
C ALA A 104 12.62 -0.96 9.21
N ILE A 105 11.74 -0.29 9.93
CA ILE A 105 11.61 -0.41 11.37
C ILE A 105 10.24 -1.00 11.65
N ARG A 106 10.22 -2.10 12.40
CA ARG A 106 9.01 -2.67 12.97
C ARG A 106 8.91 -2.29 14.45
N MET A 107 7.69 -2.07 14.92
CA MET A 107 7.44 -1.91 16.36
C MET A 107 7.24 -3.30 16.95
N GLY A 108 8.18 -3.76 17.77
CA GLY A 108 8.04 -5.03 18.50
C GLY A 108 6.87 -4.99 19.48
N SER A 109 6.33 -6.17 19.82
CA SER A 109 5.21 -6.31 20.77
C SER A 109 5.55 -5.83 22.19
N ASP A 110 6.83 -5.69 22.53
CA ASP A 110 7.33 -5.13 23.78
C ASP A 110 7.50 -3.60 23.73
N GLY A 111 7.21 -2.97 22.59
CA GLY A 111 7.39 -1.54 22.35
C GLY A 111 8.81 -1.15 21.95
N VAL A 112 9.71 -2.12 21.74
CA VAL A 112 11.08 -1.87 21.26
C VAL A 112 11.09 -1.94 19.73
N PRO A 113 11.59 -0.90 19.04
CA PRO A 113 11.68 -0.89 17.59
C PRO A 113 12.87 -1.75 17.12
N ASP A 114 12.61 -2.65 16.18
CA ASP A 114 13.63 -3.45 15.51
C ASP A 114 13.84 -2.94 14.09
N MET A 115 15.11 -2.75 13.71
CA MET A 115 15.49 -2.32 12.37
C MET A 115 15.86 -3.52 11.51
N VAL A 116 15.22 -3.64 10.34
CA VAL A 116 15.39 -4.75 9.40
C VAL A 116 15.87 -4.20 8.07
N LEU A 117 17.05 -4.61 7.62
CA LEU A 117 17.59 -4.25 6.32
C LEU A 117 17.36 -5.38 5.32
N ILE A 118 16.66 -5.10 4.23
CA ILE A 118 16.48 -6.03 3.11
C ILE A 118 17.41 -5.60 1.98
N LYS A 119 18.40 -6.43 1.64
CA LYS A 119 19.31 -6.19 0.52
C LYS A 119 18.78 -6.90 -0.72
N PHE A 120 18.79 -6.22 -1.86
CA PHE A 120 18.42 -6.84 -3.14
C PHE A 120 19.63 -7.53 -3.78
N PRO A 121 19.42 -8.60 -4.57
CA PRO A 121 20.53 -9.27 -5.25
C PRO A 121 21.25 -8.33 -6.22
N GLN A 122 22.57 -8.24 -6.11
CA GLN A 122 23.40 -7.35 -6.95
C GLN A 122 23.36 -7.70 -8.45
N GLN A 123 23.02 -8.95 -8.78
CA GLN A 123 22.95 -9.41 -10.18
C GLN A 123 21.69 -8.93 -10.91
N THR A 124 20.69 -8.45 -10.18
CA THR A 124 19.42 -7.97 -10.74
C THR A 124 19.30 -6.46 -10.59
N SER A 125 19.11 -5.76 -11.70
CA SER A 125 18.86 -4.33 -11.72
C SER A 125 17.44 -4.04 -11.19
N VAL A 126 17.31 -3.85 -9.88
CA VAL A 126 16.04 -3.50 -9.25
C VAL A 126 15.72 -2.02 -9.48
N TYR A 127 14.53 -1.75 -10.03
CA TYR A 127 14.11 -0.38 -10.35
C TYR A 127 13.93 0.44 -9.07
N GLY A 128 14.34 1.69 -9.11
CA GLY A 128 14.14 2.62 -8.01
C GLY A 128 13.06 3.68 -8.24
N PRO A 129 12.80 4.51 -7.21
CA PRO A 129 11.74 5.51 -7.21
C PRO A 129 11.85 6.52 -8.36
N GLN A 130 13.06 6.93 -8.72
CA GLN A 130 13.26 7.85 -9.86
C GLN A 130 12.86 7.21 -11.20
N GLN A 131 13.16 5.93 -11.39
CA GLN A 131 12.78 5.21 -12.60
C GLN A 131 11.26 5.06 -12.68
N PHE A 132 10.61 4.72 -11.56
CA PHE A 132 9.15 4.70 -11.45
C PHE A 132 8.54 6.07 -11.76
N ASN A 133 9.06 7.15 -11.17
CA ASN A 133 8.62 8.52 -11.43
C ASN A 133 8.80 8.93 -12.90
N SER A 134 9.91 8.52 -13.52
CA SER A 134 10.17 8.76 -14.94
C SER A 134 9.16 8.02 -15.83
N LYS A 135 8.77 6.79 -15.47
CA LYS A 135 7.73 6.02 -16.17
C LYS A 135 6.36 6.69 -16.08
N ILE A 136 5.99 7.21 -14.92
CA ILE A 136 4.75 8.00 -14.74
C ILE A 136 4.71 9.18 -15.71
N ASN A 137 5.82 9.93 -15.80
CA ASN A 137 5.89 11.16 -16.59
C ASN A 137 6.04 10.91 -18.10
N THR A 138 6.54 9.74 -18.50
CA THR A 138 6.74 9.38 -19.91
C THR A 138 5.59 8.55 -20.49
N ASP A 139 4.79 7.90 -19.66
CA ASP A 139 3.58 7.23 -20.09
C ASP A 139 2.57 8.25 -20.61
N THR A 140 2.21 8.13 -21.90
CA THR A 140 1.38 9.13 -22.59
C THR A 140 -0.02 9.23 -21.99
N ALA A 141 -0.61 8.11 -21.56
CA ALA A 141 -1.96 8.09 -21.00
C ALA A 141 -1.98 8.77 -19.63
N ILE A 142 -0.97 8.47 -18.80
CA ILE A 142 -0.83 9.07 -17.47
C ILE A 142 -0.47 10.55 -17.57
N ALA A 143 0.56 10.91 -18.35
CA ALA A 143 1.01 12.30 -18.51
C ALA A 143 -0.09 13.23 -19.03
N SER A 144 -0.91 12.75 -19.96
CA SER A 144 -2.07 13.50 -20.47
C SER A 144 -3.10 13.74 -19.37
N GLN A 145 -3.41 12.73 -18.56
CA GLN A 145 -4.33 12.88 -17.43
C GLN A 145 -3.78 13.80 -16.32
N LEU A 146 -2.50 13.68 -15.96
CA LEU A 146 -1.85 14.60 -15.01
C LEU A 146 -1.95 16.05 -15.48
N THR A 147 -1.70 16.28 -16.77
CA THR A 147 -1.85 17.60 -17.38
C THR A 147 -3.27 18.12 -17.24
N LEU A 148 -4.28 17.31 -17.55
CA LEU A 148 -5.70 17.67 -17.42
C LEU A 148 -6.11 17.95 -15.96
N LEU A 149 -5.63 17.15 -15.02
CA LEU A 149 -5.85 17.31 -13.57
C LEU A 149 -5.12 18.54 -13.00
N SER A 150 -4.21 19.15 -13.76
CA SER A 150 -3.53 20.39 -13.39
C SER A 150 -4.14 21.64 -14.05
N GLN A 151 -5.34 21.54 -14.65
CA GLN A 151 -5.99 22.66 -15.34
C GLN A 151 -7.02 23.40 -14.47
N ARG A 152 -7.39 24.60 -14.91
CA ARG A 152 -8.60 25.35 -14.48
C ARG A 152 -8.72 25.53 -12.96
N GLY A 153 -7.63 25.92 -12.30
CA GLY A 153 -7.63 26.23 -10.86
C GLY A 153 -7.59 25.00 -9.94
N SER A 154 -7.23 23.83 -10.48
CA SER A 154 -6.91 22.63 -9.71
C SER A 154 -5.41 22.32 -9.76
N GLU A 155 -4.89 21.72 -8.70
CA GLU A 155 -3.51 21.25 -8.58
C GLU A 155 -3.53 19.79 -8.13
N TYR A 156 -2.86 18.92 -8.87
CA TYR A 156 -2.64 17.54 -8.42
C TYR A 156 -1.50 17.48 -7.42
N ILE A 157 -1.60 16.57 -6.46
CA ILE A 157 -0.54 16.25 -5.50
C ILE A 157 -0.27 14.76 -5.62
N LEU A 158 0.96 14.40 -5.98
CA LEU A 158 1.40 13.02 -5.89
C LEU A 158 1.86 12.74 -4.46
N GLY A 159 1.21 11.80 -3.80
CA GLY A 159 1.57 11.40 -2.44
C GLY A 159 2.88 10.62 -2.38
N GLU A 160 3.18 10.13 -1.18
CA GLU A 160 4.31 9.26 -0.92
C GLU A 160 4.17 7.94 -1.68
N THR A 161 5.31 7.37 -2.10
CA THR A 161 5.31 6.11 -2.82
C THR A 161 5.55 4.98 -1.84
N SER A 162 4.56 4.11 -1.68
CA SER A 162 4.73 2.83 -0.99
C SER A 162 5.49 1.87 -1.89
N ILE A 163 6.56 1.30 -1.36
CA ILE A 163 7.44 0.38 -2.07
C ILE A 163 7.34 -0.97 -1.36
N ILE A 164 6.76 -1.94 -2.04
CA ILE A 164 6.39 -3.23 -1.47
C ILE A 164 7.23 -4.31 -2.18
N PRO A 165 8.23 -4.89 -1.50
CA PRO A 165 8.97 -6.02 -2.05
C PRO A 165 8.08 -7.27 -2.06
N ILE A 166 8.04 -7.97 -3.19
CA ILE A 166 7.37 -9.26 -3.35
C ILE A 166 8.36 -10.22 -4.01
N GLU A 167 8.78 -11.24 -3.27
CA GLU A 167 9.83 -12.18 -3.67
C GLU A 167 11.08 -11.41 -4.16
N ASN A 168 11.39 -11.51 -5.46
CA ASN A 168 12.56 -10.88 -6.08
C ASN A 168 12.20 -9.61 -6.87
N SER A 169 11.01 -9.05 -6.66
CA SER A 169 10.50 -7.89 -7.39
C SER A 169 9.91 -6.84 -6.46
N ILE A 170 9.58 -5.67 -7.01
CA ILE A 170 9.03 -4.54 -6.25
C ILE A 170 7.77 -4.05 -6.93
N ILE A 171 6.75 -3.78 -6.11
CA ILE A 171 5.56 -3.04 -6.50
C ILE A 171 5.64 -1.63 -5.93
N PHE A 172 5.39 -0.64 -6.79
CA PHE A 172 5.26 0.75 -6.40
C PHE A 172 3.78 1.12 -6.38
N VAL A 173 3.33 1.76 -5.31
CA VAL A 173 1.96 2.29 -5.20
C VAL A 173 2.05 3.76 -4.79
N ARG A 174 1.47 4.65 -5.59
CA ARG A 174 1.47 6.09 -5.34
C ARG A 174 0.07 6.67 -5.48
N PRO A 175 -0.51 7.23 -4.41
CA PRO A 175 -1.79 7.92 -4.50
C PRO A 175 -1.62 9.28 -5.19
N LEU A 176 -2.64 9.67 -5.96
CA LEU A 176 -2.77 10.97 -6.57
C LEU A 176 -3.97 11.68 -5.96
N TYR A 177 -3.72 12.82 -5.35
CA TYR A 177 -4.74 13.70 -4.78
C TYR A 177 -4.99 14.90 -5.68
N LEU A 178 -6.18 15.48 -5.57
CA LEU A 178 -6.56 16.72 -6.23
C LEU A 178 -6.98 17.75 -5.18
N LYS A 179 -6.54 19.00 -5.34
CA LYS A 179 -7.01 20.13 -4.54
C LYS A 179 -7.27 21.34 -5.43
N SER A 180 -8.08 22.28 -4.96
CA SER A 180 -8.21 23.61 -5.57
C SER A 180 -7.00 24.50 -5.25
N GLN A 181 -6.61 25.33 -6.21
CA GLN A 181 -5.59 26.37 -6.03
C GLN A 181 -6.07 27.55 -5.16
N SER A 182 -7.38 27.66 -4.91
CA SER A 182 -7.99 28.76 -4.13
C SER A 182 -7.72 28.70 -2.61
N GLY A 183 -6.87 27.77 -2.16
CA GLY A 183 -6.23 27.81 -0.84
C GLY A 183 -7.04 27.23 0.33
N LYS A 184 -8.32 26.88 0.14
CA LYS A 184 -9.18 26.29 1.19
C LYS A 184 -9.88 25.00 0.76
N SER A 185 -9.14 24.07 0.18
CA SER A 185 -9.68 22.76 -0.17
C SER A 185 -8.80 21.65 0.39
N LEU A 186 -9.43 20.67 1.00
CA LEU A 186 -8.76 19.44 1.44
C LEU A 186 -8.38 18.61 0.21
N PRO A 187 -7.18 18.04 0.13
CA PRO A 187 -6.84 17.12 -0.96
C PRO A 187 -7.73 15.88 -0.94
N GLU A 188 -8.31 15.55 -2.09
CA GLU A 188 -9.14 14.36 -2.26
C GLU A 188 -8.40 13.32 -3.11
N LEU A 189 -8.39 12.06 -2.67
CA LEU A 189 -7.81 10.97 -3.45
C LEU A 189 -8.58 10.83 -4.76
N LYS A 190 -7.89 10.96 -5.89
CA LYS A 190 -8.51 10.92 -7.21
C LYS A 190 -8.12 9.71 -8.04
N LYS A 191 -6.87 9.27 -7.93
CA LYS A 191 -6.35 8.10 -8.65
C LYS A 191 -5.30 7.38 -7.81
N VAL A 192 -5.02 6.13 -8.15
CA VAL A 192 -3.89 5.34 -7.65
C VAL A 192 -3.02 4.93 -8.83
N ILE A 193 -1.72 5.20 -8.73
CA ILE A 193 -0.73 4.81 -9.72
C ILE A 193 0.01 3.58 -9.18
N VAL A 194 0.05 2.50 -9.95
CA VAL A 194 0.77 1.28 -9.59
C VAL A 194 1.79 0.93 -10.65
N GLY A 195 3.00 0.59 -10.22
CA GLY A 195 4.10 0.17 -11.09
C GLY A 195 4.66 -1.19 -10.69
N TYR A 196 5.00 -2.00 -11.69
CA TYR A 196 5.70 -3.27 -11.53
C TYR A 196 6.59 -3.51 -12.75
N GLY A 197 7.89 -3.69 -12.52
CA GLY A 197 8.88 -3.81 -13.59
C GLY A 197 8.86 -2.60 -14.52
N ASP A 198 8.56 -2.85 -15.80
CA ASP A 198 8.51 -1.84 -16.85
C ASP A 198 7.11 -1.21 -17.06
N LYS A 199 6.08 -1.74 -16.38
CA LYS A 199 4.69 -1.31 -16.54
C LYS A 199 4.27 -0.34 -15.44
N VAL A 200 3.50 0.66 -15.82
CA VAL A 200 2.81 1.58 -14.92
C VAL A 200 1.36 1.74 -15.37
N VAL A 201 0.45 1.79 -14.41
CA VAL A 201 -0.99 2.01 -14.65
C VAL A 201 -1.52 3.03 -13.66
N MET A 202 -2.56 3.76 -14.05
CA MET A 202 -3.27 4.71 -13.20
C MET A 202 -4.76 4.48 -13.30
N GLU A 203 -5.41 4.21 -12.17
CA GLU A 203 -6.85 3.89 -12.08
C GLU A 203 -7.50 4.58 -10.87
N ASP A 204 -8.82 4.49 -10.74
CA ASP A 204 -9.57 5.14 -9.65
C ASP A 204 -9.30 4.53 -8.26
N ASP A 205 -8.98 3.24 -8.22
CA ASP A 205 -8.72 2.50 -6.99
C ASP A 205 -7.60 1.47 -7.18
N ILE A 206 -7.10 0.96 -6.05
CA ILE A 206 -5.97 0.02 -6.02
C ILE A 206 -6.31 -1.34 -6.66
N GLN A 207 -7.55 -1.82 -6.53
CA GLN A 207 -7.97 -3.10 -7.08
C GLN A 207 -8.00 -3.03 -8.61
N SER A 208 -8.61 -1.98 -9.16
CA SER A 208 -8.65 -1.69 -10.59
C SER A 208 -7.25 -1.53 -11.18
N ALA A 209 -6.36 -0.83 -10.47
CA ALA A 209 -4.96 -0.70 -10.87
C ALA A 209 -4.26 -2.08 -10.95
N PHE A 210 -4.39 -2.93 -9.93
CA PHE A 210 -3.78 -4.26 -9.94
C PHE A 210 -4.36 -5.19 -11.02
N LYS A 211 -5.69 -5.16 -11.22
CA LYS A 211 -6.36 -5.90 -12.31
C LYS A 211 -5.75 -5.54 -13.66
N LYS A 212 -5.60 -4.24 -13.93
CA LYS A 212 -5.02 -3.74 -15.18
C LYS A 212 -3.53 -4.06 -15.31
N LEU A 213 -2.75 -3.92 -14.24
CA LEU A 213 -1.31 -4.14 -14.24
C LEU A 213 -0.93 -5.59 -14.58
N PHE A 214 -1.60 -6.54 -13.94
CA PHE A 214 -1.34 -7.96 -14.13
C PHE A 214 -2.20 -8.60 -15.22
N ASN A 215 -3.05 -7.80 -15.87
CA ASN A 215 -4.03 -8.27 -16.86
C ASN A 215 -4.85 -9.47 -16.33
N VAL A 216 -5.07 -9.50 -15.02
CA VAL A 216 -5.84 -10.56 -14.37
C VAL A 216 -7.28 -10.24 -14.68
N LYS A 217 -7.90 -11.08 -15.52
CA LYS A 217 -9.35 -11.24 -15.50
C LYS A 217 -9.68 -11.81 -14.12
N VAL A 218 -9.87 -10.92 -13.16
CA VAL A 218 -10.62 -11.28 -11.97
C VAL A 218 -12.02 -11.49 -12.53
N GLU A 219 -12.32 -12.74 -12.92
CA GLU A 219 -13.68 -13.20 -12.78
C GLU A 219 -14.10 -12.70 -11.41
N GLU A 220 -15.11 -11.83 -11.36
CA GLU A 220 -15.87 -11.63 -10.14
C GLU A 220 -16.50 -12.98 -9.83
N LYS A 221 -15.68 -13.90 -9.32
CA LYS A 221 -16.14 -14.96 -8.47
C LYS A 221 -16.71 -14.19 -7.29
N PRO A 222 -18.04 -14.22 -7.08
CA PRO A 222 -18.60 -13.68 -5.85
C PRO A 222 -17.75 -14.25 -4.72
N GLN A 223 -17.28 -13.38 -3.83
CA GLN A 223 -16.45 -13.76 -2.70
C GLN A 223 -17.12 -14.93 -1.96
N THR A 224 -16.69 -16.15 -2.25
CA THR A 224 -16.83 -17.27 -1.33
C THR A 224 -15.87 -16.94 -0.21
N VAL A 225 -16.42 -16.28 0.81
CA VAL A 225 -15.84 -16.27 2.15
C VAL A 225 -15.67 -17.74 2.52
N GLU A 226 -14.43 -18.23 2.59
CA GLU A 226 -14.14 -19.45 3.32
C GLU A 226 -14.37 -19.15 4.80
N THR A 227 -15.64 -19.21 5.21
CA THR A 227 -16.01 -19.31 6.61
C THR A 227 -15.64 -20.71 7.08
N LYS A 228 -14.80 -20.76 8.12
CA LYS A 228 -14.70 -21.94 8.97
C LYS A 228 -16.12 -22.40 9.34
N PRO A 229 -16.42 -23.71 9.36
CA PRO A 229 -17.74 -24.20 9.72
C PRO A 229 -18.01 -23.82 11.17
N GLY A 230 -18.91 -22.87 11.42
CA GLY A 230 -19.25 -22.46 12.78
C GLY A 230 -20.29 -21.34 12.88
N ASP A 231 -20.07 -20.20 12.23
CA ASP A 231 -20.93 -19.03 12.43
C ASP A 231 -21.41 -18.43 11.11
N VAL A 232 -22.57 -18.93 10.66
CA VAL A 232 -23.38 -18.23 9.65
C VAL A 232 -23.91 -16.95 10.29
N ASN A 233 -23.40 -15.81 9.82
CA ASN A 233 -23.76 -14.47 10.29
C ASN A 233 -25.18 -14.11 9.79
N ILE A 234 -26.07 -13.70 10.69
CA ILE A 234 -27.46 -13.32 10.36
C ILE A 234 -27.49 -12.22 9.30
N ASN A 235 -26.52 -11.30 9.32
CA ASN A 235 -26.42 -10.22 8.33
C ASN A 235 -26.11 -10.75 6.92
N GLU A 236 -25.39 -11.87 6.79
CA GLU A 236 -25.16 -12.51 5.48
C GLU A 236 -26.44 -13.17 4.95
N LEU A 237 -27.25 -13.78 5.83
CA LEU A 237 -28.55 -14.35 5.44
C LEU A 237 -29.54 -13.25 5.00
N ILE A 238 -29.52 -12.09 5.66
CA ILE A 238 -30.33 -10.93 5.27
C ILE A 238 -29.91 -10.43 3.88
N ASN A 239 -28.61 -10.23 3.65
CA ASN A 239 -28.11 -9.79 2.35
C ASN A 239 -28.38 -10.80 1.23
N LYS A 240 -28.25 -12.10 1.53
CA LYS A 240 -28.56 -13.17 0.58
C LYS A 240 -30.05 -13.22 0.23
N ALA A 241 -30.94 -13.03 1.22
CA ALA A 241 -32.38 -12.97 0.96
C ALA A 241 -32.75 -11.75 0.10
N ALA A 242 -32.13 -10.58 0.34
CA ALA A 242 -32.37 -9.38 -0.47
C ALA A 242 -31.94 -9.58 -1.94
N ASP A 243 -30.76 -10.16 -2.18
CA ASP A 243 -30.25 -10.46 -3.52
C ASP A 243 -31.12 -11.50 -4.26
N LEU A 244 -31.54 -12.56 -3.58
CA LEU A 244 -32.43 -13.57 -4.16
C LEU A 244 -33.80 -12.98 -4.53
N PHE A 245 -34.32 -12.06 -3.73
CA PHE A 245 -35.56 -11.36 -4.03
C PHE A 245 -35.44 -10.45 -5.26
N GLU A 246 -34.33 -9.71 -5.41
CA GLU A 246 -34.09 -8.91 -6.61
C GLU A 246 -33.94 -9.78 -7.86
N LYS A 247 -33.22 -10.90 -7.77
CA LYS A 247 -33.07 -11.86 -8.87
C LYS A 247 -34.41 -12.49 -9.26
N ALA A 248 -35.24 -12.86 -8.31
CA ALA A 248 -36.59 -13.34 -8.57
C ALA A 248 -37.44 -12.26 -9.27
N LYS A 249 -37.41 -11.01 -8.80
CA LYS A 249 -38.15 -9.90 -9.42
C LYS A 249 -37.69 -9.66 -10.87
N ASN A 250 -36.39 -9.69 -11.13
CA ASN A 250 -35.83 -9.54 -12.47
C ASN A 250 -36.20 -10.70 -13.40
N ALA A 251 -36.19 -11.94 -12.90
CA ALA A 251 -36.62 -13.12 -13.65
C ALA A 251 -38.12 -13.07 -13.98
N GLN A 252 -38.96 -12.59 -13.06
CA GLN A 252 -40.39 -12.38 -13.28
C GLN A 252 -40.64 -11.32 -14.37
N MET A 253 -39.94 -10.18 -14.31
CA MET A 253 -40.06 -9.12 -15.33
C MET A 253 -39.57 -9.56 -16.71
N SER A 254 -38.60 -10.48 -16.76
CA SER A 254 -38.02 -11.00 -18.00
C SER A 254 -38.78 -12.22 -18.56
N GLY A 255 -39.89 -12.63 -17.95
CA GLY A 255 -40.69 -13.78 -18.38
C GLY A 255 -40.02 -15.14 -18.20
N LYS A 256 -38.95 -15.21 -17.39
CA LYS A 256 -38.17 -16.44 -17.15
C LYS A 256 -38.69 -17.20 -15.94
N TRP A 257 -39.82 -17.88 -16.12
CA TRP A 257 -40.56 -18.52 -15.02
C TRP A 257 -39.84 -19.66 -14.31
N ALA A 258 -38.96 -20.40 -15.01
CA ALA A 258 -38.14 -21.45 -14.40
C ALA A 258 -37.09 -20.87 -13.43
N GLU A 259 -36.33 -19.87 -13.87
CA GLU A 259 -35.36 -19.16 -13.03
C GLU A 259 -36.06 -18.46 -11.85
N TYR A 260 -37.25 -17.88 -12.07
CA TYR A 260 -38.07 -17.30 -11.01
C TYR A 260 -38.41 -18.32 -9.92
N GLY A 261 -38.88 -19.51 -10.29
CA GLY A 261 -39.20 -20.59 -9.34
C GLY A 261 -37.98 -21.04 -8.54
N ASP A 262 -36.81 -21.14 -9.18
CA ASP A 262 -35.56 -21.53 -8.53
C ASP A 262 -35.07 -20.48 -7.53
N TYR A 263 -35.14 -19.19 -7.88
CA TYR A 263 -34.78 -18.11 -6.95
C TYR A 263 -35.75 -18.00 -5.77
N LEU A 264 -37.05 -18.24 -6.01
CA LEU A 264 -38.06 -18.18 -4.95
C LEU A 264 -37.91 -19.32 -3.94
N LYS A 265 -37.55 -20.52 -4.40
CA LYS A 265 -37.24 -21.66 -3.54
C LYS A 265 -35.98 -21.41 -2.69
N GLN A 266 -34.91 -20.88 -3.31
CA GLN A 266 -33.70 -20.51 -2.58
C GLN A 266 -33.93 -19.38 -1.56
N LEU A 267 -34.84 -18.45 -1.87
CA LEU A 267 -35.26 -17.40 -0.94
C LEU A 267 -36.00 -18.00 0.26
N GLU A 268 -36.94 -18.92 0.02
CA GLU A 268 -37.67 -19.62 1.09
C GLU A 268 -36.72 -20.39 2.03
N ASP A 269 -35.76 -21.14 1.47
CA ASP A 269 -34.75 -21.85 2.25
C ASP A 269 -33.91 -20.89 3.11
N THR A 270 -33.52 -19.75 2.53
CA THR A 270 -32.72 -18.71 3.23
C THR A 270 -33.53 -18.04 4.36
N LEU A 271 -34.82 -17.78 4.14
CA LEU A 271 -35.71 -17.21 5.15
C LEU A 271 -35.99 -18.21 6.29
N ASN A 272 -36.11 -19.50 5.99
CA ASN A 272 -36.26 -20.54 7.00
C ASN A 272 -35.01 -20.66 7.88
N LEU A 273 -33.81 -20.63 7.29
CA LEU A 273 -32.53 -20.59 8.01
C LEU A 273 -32.42 -19.33 8.90
N LEU A 274 -32.87 -18.18 8.42
CA LEU A 274 -32.89 -16.93 9.19
C LEU A 274 -33.86 -17.03 10.37
N LYS A 275 -35.02 -17.65 10.19
CA LYS A 275 -36.02 -17.87 11.24
C LYS A 275 -35.54 -18.85 12.32
N GLU A 276 -34.77 -19.87 11.96
CA GLU A 276 -34.15 -20.78 12.92
C GLU A 276 -33.04 -20.11 13.74
N LYS A 277 -32.23 -19.26 13.10
CA LYS A 277 -31.12 -18.52 13.74
C LYS A 277 -31.56 -17.30 14.56
N SER A 278 -32.76 -16.78 14.33
CA SER A 278 -33.34 -15.64 15.05
C SER A 278 -34.12 -16.03 16.32
N LYS A 279 -34.23 -17.33 16.62
CA LYS A 279 -34.81 -17.86 17.87
C LYS A 279 -33.72 -18.10 18.90
#